data_AF-A0A8C5FUU9-F1
#
_entry.id   AF-A0A8C5FUU9-F1
#
_cell.length_a   1.000
_cell.length_b   1.000
_cell.length_c   1.000
_cell.angle_alpha   90.00
_cell.angle_beta   90.00
_cell.angle_gamma   90.00
#
_symmetry.space_group_name_H-M   'P 1'
#
loop_
_entity.id
_entity.type
_entity.pdbx_description
1 polymer ?
#
loop_
_entity_poly.entity_id
_entity_poly.type
_entity_poly.pdbx_seq_one_letter_code
_entity_poly.pdbx_strand_id
1 'polypeptide(L)'
;FPLPAPPAFNPRPAQDRAPTSLSSRHYLAGCSRDAELGPDSPAPPTLSLGRGLGLSFQEGRWVRGRGEGGGAGEESGARKEQKRRIQRLKEENRLLKLSVEVLLDMMTMVKCVCSTKEINDICFIHNRVFATYLNS
;
A
#
# COMPACT_ATOMS: atom_id res chain seq x y z
N PHE A 1 -47.08 -42.28 41.38
CA PHE A 1 -45.65 -42.02 41.67
C PHE A 1 -45.25 -40.72 40.97
N PRO A 2 -44.79 -39.67 41.68
CA PRO A 2 -44.29 -38.48 41.02
C PRO A 2 -42.85 -38.72 40.54
N LEU A 3 -42.50 -38.17 39.38
CA LEU A 3 -41.15 -38.24 38.81
C LEU A 3 -40.17 -37.34 39.59
N PRO A 4 -38.90 -37.73 39.72
CA PRO A 4 -37.89 -36.92 40.40
C PRO A 4 -37.57 -35.65 39.61
N ALA A 5 -37.34 -34.55 40.32
CA ALA A 5 -36.99 -33.25 39.73
C ALA A 5 -35.61 -33.31 39.03
N PRO A 6 -35.41 -32.55 37.93
CA PRO A 6 -34.13 -32.50 37.25
C PRO A 6 -33.03 -31.86 38.12
N PRO A 7 -31.75 -32.25 37.93
CA PRO A 7 -30.64 -31.69 38.70
C PRO A 7 -30.50 -30.19 38.44
N ALA A 8 -30.27 -29.43 39.51
CA ALA A 8 -30.07 -27.99 39.45
C ALA A 8 -28.80 -27.64 38.64
N PHE A 9 -28.94 -26.65 37.76
CA PHE A 9 -27.85 -26.12 36.95
C PHE A 9 -26.79 -25.45 37.85
N ASN A 10 -25.61 -26.09 37.96
CA ASN A 10 -24.46 -25.59 38.69
C ASN A 10 -23.31 -25.29 37.71
N PRO A 11 -23.25 -24.08 37.12
CA PRO A 11 -22.12 -23.71 36.28
C PRO A 11 -20.86 -23.56 37.14
N ARG A 12 -19.74 -24.12 36.68
CA ARG A 12 -18.44 -23.86 37.30
C ARG A 12 -18.14 -22.36 37.25
N PRO A 13 -17.55 -21.78 38.32
CA PRO A 13 -17.06 -20.41 38.28
C PRO A 13 -16.14 -20.25 37.07
N ALA A 14 -16.36 -19.19 36.29
CA ALA A 14 -15.43 -18.86 35.21
C ALA A 14 -14.05 -18.61 35.83
N GLN A 15 -12.98 -19.18 35.25
CA GLN A 15 -11.63 -18.80 35.63
C GLN A 15 -11.49 -17.29 35.47
N ASP A 16 -10.93 -16.63 36.49
CA ASP A 16 -10.62 -15.21 36.44
C ASP A 16 -9.71 -14.96 35.25
N ARG A 17 -10.24 -14.28 34.24
CA ARG A 17 -9.42 -13.74 33.16
C ARG A 17 -8.77 -12.49 33.70
N ALA A 18 -7.44 -12.45 33.68
CA ALA A 18 -6.68 -11.27 34.08
C ALA A 18 -7.17 -10.03 33.29
N PRO A 19 -7.30 -8.86 33.93
CA PRO A 19 -7.77 -7.66 33.26
C PRO A 19 -6.75 -7.19 32.22
N THR A 20 -7.15 -7.25 30.95
CA THR A 20 -6.40 -6.71 29.79
C THR A 20 -6.50 -5.19 29.74
N SER A 21 -6.23 -4.50 30.85
CA SER A 21 -6.14 -3.04 30.85
C SER A 21 -4.90 -2.63 30.05
N LEU A 22 -5.04 -1.69 29.11
CA LEU A 22 -3.91 -1.17 28.32
C LEU A 22 -2.79 -0.59 29.20
N SER A 23 -3.10 -0.24 30.45
CA SER A 23 -2.17 0.24 31.47
C SER A 23 -1.17 -0.82 31.98
N SER A 24 -1.43 -2.12 31.78
CA SER A 24 -0.53 -3.22 32.22
C SER A 24 0.46 -3.70 31.13
N ARG A 25 0.45 -3.07 29.94
CA ARG A 25 1.23 -3.50 28.77
C ARG A 25 2.75 -3.52 28.98
N HIS A 26 3.28 -2.72 29.91
CA HIS A 26 4.72 -2.67 30.19
C HIS A 26 5.25 -3.90 30.95
N TYR A 27 4.42 -4.56 31.77
CA TYR A 27 4.81 -5.77 32.50
C TYR A 27 4.95 -6.99 31.58
N LEU A 28 4.20 -7.00 30.46
CA LEU A 28 4.16 -8.12 29.51
C LEU A 28 5.32 -8.12 28.49
N ALA A 29 6.06 -7.01 28.36
CA ALA A 29 7.06 -6.86 27.31
C ALA A 29 8.37 -7.62 27.56
N GLY A 30 8.71 -7.89 28.83
CA GLY A 30 9.93 -8.61 29.21
C GLY A 30 9.65 -9.97 29.87
N CYS A 31 8.74 -10.01 30.85
CA CYS A 31 8.55 -11.18 31.70
C CYS A 31 7.53 -12.21 31.14
N SER A 32 6.56 -11.78 30.31
CA SER A 32 5.59 -12.72 29.70
C SER A 32 6.20 -13.63 28.65
N ARG A 33 7.25 -13.18 27.96
CA ARG A 33 7.82 -13.96 26.85
C ARG A 33 8.44 -15.27 27.34
N ASP A 34 9.16 -15.19 28.45
CA ASP A 34 9.84 -16.35 29.04
C ASP A 34 8.89 -17.20 29.90
N ALA A 35 7.87 -16.58 30.51
CA ALA A 35 6.87 -17.28 31.32
C ALA A 35 5.81 -18.03 30.48
N GLU A 36 5.48 -17.56 29.27
CA GLU A 36 4.43 -18.15 28.44
C GLU A 36 4.95 -19.14 27.39
N LEU A 37 6.17 -18.97 26.88
CA LEU A 37 6.69 -19.76 25.75
C LEU A 37 7.89 -20.64 26.08
N GLY A 38 8.45 -20.54 27.29
CA GLY A 38 9.65 -21.27 27.69
C GLY A 38 10.90 -20.86 26.88
N PRO A 39 12.11 -21.09 27.41
CA PRO A 39 13.36 -20.69 26.74
C PRO A 39 13.67 -21.44 25.43
N ASP A 40 12.90 -22.48 25.06
CA ASP A 40 13.30 -23.48 24.06
C ASP A 40 12.41 -23.57 22.80
N SER A 41 11.72 -22.50 22.38
CA SER A 41 11.10 -22.48 21.05
C SER A 41 11.89 -21.61 20.06
N PRO A 42 12.84 -22.18 19.29
CA PRO A 42 13.48 -21.51 18.16
C PRO A 42 12.54 -21.31 16.96
N ALA A 43 11.25 -21.64 17.10
CA ALA A 43 10.29 -21.59 16.01
C ALA A 43 9.61 -20.21 15.92
N PRO A 44 9.41 -19.67 14.70
CA PRO A 44 8.67 -18.44 14.51
C PRO A 44 7.22 -18.56 15.03
N PRO A 45 6.64 -17.49 15.61
CA PRO A 45 5.28 -17.52 16.14
C PRO A 45 4.26 -18.04 15.13
N THR A 46 3.45 -19.02 15.53
CA THR A 46 2.38 -19.59 14.69
C THR A 46 1.00 -19.24 15.25
N LEU A 47 0.07 -18.84 14.38
CA LEU A 47 -1.31 -18.51 14.70
C LEU A 47 -2.25 -19.51 14.00
N SER A 48 -3.01 -20.30 14.76
CA SER A 48 -4.08 -21.13 14.23
C SER A 48 -5.41 -20.40 14.32
N LEU A 49 -5.88 -19.84 13.21
CA LEU A 49 -7.27 -19.43 13.09
C LEU A 49 -8.06 -20.71 12.80
N GLY A 50 -9.02 -21.07 13.65
CA GLY A 50 -9.71 -22.37 13.61
C GLY A 50 -10.16 -22.81 12.20
N ARG A 51 -10.39 -24.12 12.01
CA ARG A 51 -10.64 -24.76 10.69
C ARG A 51 -9.36 -24.92 9.84
N GLY A 52 -8.25 -25.28 10.48
CA GLY A 52 -7.00 -25.68 9.80
C GLY A 52 -6.18 -24.55 9.19
N LEU A 53 -6.49 -23.28 9.47
CA LEU A 53 -5.72 -22.14 8.95
C LEU A 53 -4.57 -21.80 9.91
N GLY A 54 -3.42 -22.45 9.69
CA GLY A 54 -2.16 -22.09 10.34
C GLY A 54 -1.46 -20.94 9.63
N LEU A 55 -1.06 -19.90 10.35
CA LEU A 55 -0.15 -18.83 9.92
C LEU A 55 1.16 -18.94 10.72
N SER A 56 2.27 -18.53 10.14
CA SER A 56 3.61 -18.46 10.71
C SER A 56 4.17 -17.07 10.45
N PHE A 57 4.82 -16.46 11.44
CA PHE A 57 5.36 -15.12 11.31
C PHE A 57 6.78 -15.17 10.72
N GLN A 58 6.95 -14.69 9.48
CA GLN A 58 8.22 -14.70 8.76
C GLN A 58 8.47 -13.32 8.13
N GLU A 59 9.68 -12.78 8.26
CA GLU A 59 10.08 -11.49 7.65
C GLU A 59 9.11 -10.31 7.95
N GLY A 60 8.57 -10.25 9.17
CA GLY A 60 7.66 -9.18 9.57
C GLY A 60 6.21 -9.33 9.07
N ARG A 61 5.85 -10.46 8.45
CA ARG A 61 4.49 -10.73 7.95
C ARG A 61 3.99 -12.11 8.37
N TRP A 62 2.67 -12.26 8.51
CA TRP A 62 2.02 -13.56 8.69
C TRP A 62 1.92 -14.30 7.35
N VAL A 63 2.48 -15.50 7.28
CA VAL A 63 2.54 -16.36 6.10
C VAL A 63 1.84 -17.68 6.41
N ARG A 64 0.99 -18.21 5.52
CA ARG A 64 0.33 -19.50 5.74
C ARG A 64 1.36 -20.61 5.96
N GLY A 65 1.18 -21.38 7.04
CA GLY A 65 2.03 -22.50 7.41
C GLY A 65 1.90 -23.64 6.39
N ARG A 66 3.00 -24.38 6.19
CA ARG A 66 3.14 -25.44 5.16
C ARG A 66 2.32 -26.72 5.45
N GLY A 67 1.49 -26.74 6.49
CA GLY A 67 0.74 -27.92 6.92
C GLY A 67 -0.68 -27.95 6.36
N GLU A 68 -0.96 -28.94 5.51
CA GLU A 68 -2.27 -29.57 5.27
C GLU A 68 -3.48 -28.64 5.10
N GLY A 69 -3.57 -28.04 3.91
CA GLY A 69 -4.74 -27.29 3.48
C GLY A 69 -4.43 -26.53 2.22
N GLY A 70 -4.57 -27.23 1.08
CA GLY A 70 -4.19 -26.75 -0.25
C GLY A 70 -4.59 -25.30 -0.54
N GLY A 71 -3.65 -24.54 -1.10
CA GLY A 71 -3.90 -23.16 -1.53
C GLY A 71 -2.67 -22.27 -1.56
N ALA A 72 -1.47 -22.81 -1.80
CA ALA A 72 -0.28 -22.02 -2.12
C ALA A 72 -0.28 -21.48 -3.58
N GLY A 73 -1.38 -21.65 -4.33
CA GLY A 73 -1.46 -21.28 -5.75
C GLY A 73 -2.52 -20.26 -6.13
N GLU A 74 -3.54 -20.02 -5.31
CA GLU A 74 -4.55 -19.00 -5.62
C GLU A 74 -4.16 -17.67 -5.02
N GLU A 75 -3.55 -16.83 -5.85
CA GLU A 75 -3.59 -15.40 -5.65
C GLU A 75 -5.07 -15.00 -5.44
N SER A 76 -5.46 -14.76 -4.18
CA SER A 76 -6.81 -14.30 -3.82
C SER A 76 -7.26 -13.24 -4.83
N GLY A 77 -8.48 -13.34 -5.35
CA GLY A 77 -9.00 -12.42 -6.37
C GLY A 77 -8.77 -10.94 -6.01
N ALA A 78 -8.76 -10.61 -4.71
CA ALA A 78 -8.40 -9.29 -4.19
C ALA A 78 -6.96 -8.86 -4.56
N ARG A 79 -5.97 -9.74 -4.44
CA ARG A 79 -4.57 -9.46 -4.78
C ARG A 79 -4.38 -9.30 -6.30
N LYS A 80 -5.08 -10.11 -7.10
CA LYS A 80 -5.07 -9.99 -8.57
C LYS A 80 -5.71 -8.67 -9.03
N GLU A 81 -6.83 -8.28 -8.43
CA GLU A 81 -7.48 -6.99 -8.73
C GLU A 81 -6.61 -5.82 -8.28
N GLN A 82 -5.95 -5.92 -7.12
CA GLN A 82 -5.02 -4.91 -6.66
C GLN A 82 -3.83 -4.74 -7.61
N LYS A 83 -3.24 -5.82 -8.12
CA LYS A 83 -2.19 -5.76 -9.14
C LYS A 83 -2.68 -5.08 -10.43
N ARG A 84 -3.88 -5.40 -10.90
CA ARG A 84 -4.50 -4.77 -12.08
C ARG A 84 -4.71 -3.27 -11.87
N ARG A 85 -5.17 -2.86 -10.68
CA ARG A 85 -5.34 -1.45 -10.33
C ARG A 85 -3.99 -0.72 -10.32
N ILE A 86 -2.96 -1.32 -9.74
CA ILE A 86 -1.60 -0.75 -9.75
C ILE A 86 -1.08 -0.60 -11.18
N GLN A 87 -1.29 -1.60 -12.04
CA GLN A 87 -0.88 -1.53 -13.45
C GLN A 87 -1.61 -0.42 -14.21
N ARG A 88 -2.94 -0.30 -14.05
CA ARG A 88 -3.72 0.79 -14.65
C ARG A 88 -3.21 2.17 -14.21
N LEU A 89 -3.02 2.35 -12.90
CA LEU A 89 -2.52 3.61 -12.36
C LEU A 89 -1.09 3.93 -12.84
N LYS A 90 -0.23 2.93 -13.04
CA LYS A 90 1.11 3.14 -13.60
C LYS A 90 1.06 3.60 -15.05
N GLU A 91 0.16 3.03 -15.85
CA GLU A 91 -0.01 3.42 -17.24
C GLU A 91 -0.58 4.84 -17.36
N GLU A 92 -1.64 5.14 -16.59
CA GLU A 92 -2.18 6.50 -16.52
C GLU A 92 -1.10 7.52 -16.10
N ASN A 93 -0.28 7.19 -15.10
CA ASN A 93 0.80 8.07 -14.68
C ASN A 93 1.85 8.28 -15.78
N ARG A 94 2.16 7.23 -16.56
CA ARG A 94 3.08 7.32 -17.70
C ARG A 94 2.50 8.23 -18.79
N LEU A 95 1.23 8.05 -19.14
CA LEU A 95 0.54 8.89 -20.13
C LEU A 95 0.46 10.34 -19.68
N LEU A 96 0.13 10.59 -18.41
CA LEU A 96 0.06 11.95 -17.86
C LEU A 96 1.40 12.66 -17.93
N LYS A 97 2.51 11.97 -17.63
CA LYS A 97 3.87 12.53 -17.77
C LYS A 97 4.16 12.93 -19.21
N LEU A 98 3.89 12.04 -20.16
CA LEU A 98 4.09 12.32 -21.59
C LEU A 98 3.25 13.52 -22.06
N SER A 99 1.98 13.60 -21.64
CA SER A 99 1.11 14.73 -21.98
C SER A 99 1.67 16.07 -21.46
N VAL A 100 2.25 16.08 -20.26
CA VAL A 100 2.89 17.28 -19.70
C VAL A 100 4.14 17.64 -20.51
N GLU A 101 5.00 16.67 -20.82
CA GLU A 101 6.21 16.91 -21.64
C GLU A 101 5.86 17.48 -23.01
N VAL A 102 4.91 16.88 -23.72
CA VAL A 102 4.45 17.37 -25.03
C VAL A 102 3.87 18.77 -24.93
N LEU A 103 3.07 19.05 -23.89
CA LEU A 103 2.49 20.39 -23.71
C LEU A 103 3.59 21.44 -23.44
N LEU A 104 4.60 21.10 -22.65
CA LEU A 104 5.76 21.96 -22.41
C LEU A 104 6.55 22.20 -23.71
N ASP A 105 6.76 21.17 -24.53
CA ASP A 105 7.40 21.29 -25.84
C ASP A 105 6.58 22.20 -26.76
N MET A 106 5.27 22.04 -26.81
CA MET A 106 4.38 22.91 -27.60
C MET A 106 4.47 24.37 -27.14
N MET A 107 4.43 24.61 -25.83
CA MET A 107 4.52 25.97 -25.28
C MET A 107 5.89 26.61 -25.54
N THR A 108 6.97 25.85 -25.37
CA THR A 108 8.33 26.35 -25.63
C THR A 108 8.56 26.60 -27.12
N MET A 109 8.04 25.75 -28.01
CA MET A 109 8.05 25.99 -29.46
C MET A 109 7.29 27.27 -29.82
N VAL A 110 6.08 27.47 -29.30
CA VAL A 110 5.30 28.68 -29.55
C VAL A 110 6.06 29.92 -29.08
N LYS A 111 6.62 29.89 -27.87
CA LYS A 111 7.43 30.99 -27.34
C LYS A 111 8.61 31.32 -28.25
N CYS A 112 9.35 30.31 -28.70
CA CYS A 112 10.47 30.48 -29.62
C CYS A 112 10.03 31.11 -30.95
N VAL A 113 8.96 30.60 -31.57
CA VAL A 113 8.42 31.13 -32.83
C VAL A 113 7.93 32.57 -32.71
N CYS A 114 7.32 32.95 -31.58
CA CYS A 114 6.91 34.33 -31.34
C CYS A 114 8.13 35.25 -31.26
N SER A 115 9.15 34.89 -30.49
CA SER A 115 10.38 35.68 -30.37
C SER A 115 11.14 35.82 -31.70
N THR A 116 11.14 34.79 -32.57
CA THR A 116 11.78 34.91 -33.88
C THR A 116 11.01 35.83 -34.84
N LYS A 117 9.67 35.83 -34.79
CA LYS A 117 8.85 36.77 -35.56
C LYS A 117 9.13 38.22 -35.17
N GLU A 118 9.19 38.51 -33.86
CA GLU A 118 9.49 39.85 -33.35
C GLU A 118 10.86 40.36 -33.87
N ILE A 119 11.88 39.51 -33.86
CA ILE A 119 13.21 39.85 -34.39
C ILE A 119 13.15 40.10 -35.90
N ASN A 120 12.46 39.22 -36.65
CA ASN A 120 12.33 39.37 -38.10
C ASN A 120 11.59 40.64 -38.49
N ASP A 121 10.55 41.02 -37.75
CA ASP A 121 9.79 42.25 -37.98
C ASP A 121 10.65 43.49 -37.72
N ILE A 122 11.47 43.49 -36.67
CA ILE A 122 12.44 44.57 -36.39
C ILE A 122 13.47 44.67 -37.53
N CYS A 123 14.05 43.56 -37.96
CA CYS A 123 15.00 43.53 -39.07
C CYS A 123 14.38 44.02 -40.39
N PHE A 124 13.12 43.66 -40.65
CA PHE A 124 12.38 44.10 -41.82
C PHE A 124 12.18 45.62 -41.82
N ILE A 125 11.75 46.19 -40.69
CA ILE A 125 11.59 47.64 -40.54
C ILE A 125 12.92 48.36 -40.71
N HIS A 126 13.99 47.86 -40.07
CA HIS A 126 15.33 48.45 -40.18
C HIS A 126 15.82 48.48 -41.63
N ASN A 127 15.71 47.35 -42.36
CA ASN A 127 16.10 47.27 -43.76
C ASN A 127 15.25 48.19 -44.65
N ARG A 128 13.95 48.32 -44.37
CA ARG A 128 13.07 49.23 -45.11
C ARG A 128 13.44 50.69 -44.89
N VAL A 129 13.68 51.09 -43.63
CA VAL A 129 14.11 52.47 -43.29
C VAL A 129 15.48 52.76 -43.92
N PHE A 130 16.44 51.86 -43.78
CA PHE A 130 17.77 52.02 -44.38
C PHE A 130 17.71 52.16 -45.91
N ALA A 131 16.89 51.34 -46.58
CA ALA A 131 16.67 51.45 -48.03
C ALA A 131 16.03 52.80 -48.42
N THR A 132 15.10 53.33 -47.64
CA THR A 132 14.54 54.67 -47.92
C THR A 132 15.56 55.79 -47.71
N TYR A 133 16.45 55.65 -46.72
CA TYR A 133 17.52 56.63 -46.45
C TYR A 133 18.61 56.64 -47.53
N LEU A 134 18.95 55.48 -48.11
CA LEU A 134 19.95 55.40 -49.19
C LEU A 134 19.43 55.88 -50.56
N ASN A 135 18.11 55.91 -50.75
CA ASN A 135 17.47 56.34 -52.01
C ASN A 135 16.91 57.78 -51.95
N SER A 136 17.17 58.52 -50.86
CA SER A 136 16.86 59.95 -50.72
C SER A 136 18.13 60.79 -50.87
#